data_AF-A0A0J7KX28-F1
#
_entry.id   AF-A0A0J7KX28-F1
#
_cell.length_a   1.000
_cell.length_b   1.000
_cell.length_c   1.000
_cell.angle_alpha   90.00
_cell.angle_beta   90.00
_cell.angle_gamma   90.00
#
_symmetry.space_group_name_H-M   'P 1'
#
loop_
_entity.id
_entity.type
_entity.pdbx_description
1 polymer ?
#
loop_
_entity_poly.entity_id
_entity_poly.type
_entity_poly.pdbx_seq_one_letter_code
_entity_poly.pdbx_strand_id
1 'polypeptide(L)'
;MASSVSATVQAGKIIRDVLNKGGLNIVEKGKNDLQTEADRCAQRCIITSLSRQFPNITIIGEEEPSSCEVPSEWIITEADQEVLQLKLPSHLEDVNPKDVCVWVDPLDGTAEYTQGLVEHVTVLVGVAIGEMAIGGVIHQPYYRNDENSTYIENGRTLWGIDGVGFGGFAPKPPPEGRRIITTTRYSERF
;
A
#
# COMPACT_ATOMS: atom_id res chain seq x y z
N MET A 1 3.31 10.31 -3.80
CA MET A 1 4.32 9.45 -3.15
C MET A 1 4.38 9.65 -1.64
N ALA A 2 4.91 10.77 -1.13
CA ALA A 2 5.05 10.97 0.33
C ALA A 2 3.71 10.85 1.10
N SER A 3 2.62 11.46 0.62
CA SER A 3 1.29 11.27 1.20
C SER A 3 0.75 9.84 1.06
N SER A 4 1.15 9.11 0.02
CA SER A 4 0.77 7.70 -0.17
C SER A 4 1.41 6.81 0.90
N VAL A 5 2.68 7.09 1.26
CA VAL A 5 3.35 6.42 2.39
C VAL A 5 2.57 6.62 3.69
N SER A 6 2.25 7.87 4.05
CA SER A 6 1.46 8.16 5.25
C SER A 6 0.07 7.52 5.22
N ALA A 7 -0.62 7.56 4.08
CA ALA A 7 -1.96 6.97 3.92
C ALA A 7 -1.94 5.43 4.06
N THR A 8 -0.94 4.75 3.50
CA THR A 8 -0.81 3.28 3.61
C THR A 8 -0.46 2.84 5.03
N VAL A 9 0.35 3.61 5.77
CA VAL A 9 0.64 3.35 7.19
C VAL A 9 -0.64 3.42 8.03
N GLN A 10 -1.48 4.44 7.78
CA GLN A 10 -2.77 4.55 8.46
C GLN A 10 -3.74 3.44 8.07
N ALA A 11 -3.78 3.05 6.80
CA ALA A 11 -4.55 1.89 6.36
C ALA A 11 -4.09 0.61 7.08
N GLY A 12 -2.79 0.40 7.23
CA GLY A 12 -2.24 -0.72 8.00
C GLY A 12 -2.69 -0.72 9.47
N LYS A 13 -2.79 0.46 10.10
CA LYS A 13 -3.38 0.57 11.44
C LYS A 13 -4.84 0.14 11.47
N ILE A 14 -5.64 0.59 10.51
CA ILE A 14 -7.06 0.23 10.39
C ILE A 14 -7.22 -1.29 10.21
N ILE A 15 -6.39 -1.91 9.36
CA ILE A 15 -6.38 -3.37 9.16
C ILE A 15 -6.13 -4.08 10.49
N ARG A 16 -5.11 -3.64 11.26
CA ARG A 16 -4.83 -4.21 12.58
C ARG A 16 -5.99 -4.04 13.56
N ASP A 17 -6.63 -2.87 13.56
CA ASP A 17 -7.76 -2.57 14.44
C ASP A 17 -8.99 -3.43 14.12
N VAL A 18 -9.28 -3.68 12.84
CA VAL A 18 -10.37 -4.58 12.41
C VAL A 18 -10.11 -6.01 12.87
N LEU A 19 -8.88 -6.53 12.69
CA LEU A 19 -8.54 -7.87 13.14
C LEU A 19 -8.69 -8.01 14.66
N ASN A 20 -8.20 -7.02 15.41
CA ASN A 20 -8.25 -7.02 16.88
C ASN A 20 -9.69 -6.97 17.43
N LYS A 21 -10.63 -6.38 16.68
CA LYS A 21 -12.07 -6.39 17.01
C LYS A 21 -12.72 -7.75 16.75
N GLY A 22 -12.14 -8.60 15.91
CA GLY A 22 -12.59 -9.98 15.64
C GLY A 22 -13.77 -10.11 14.67
N GLY A 23 -14.39 -9.00 14.24
CA GLY A 23 -15.51 -9.00 13.29
C GLY A 23 -15.06 -8.64 11.88
N LEU A 24 -14.57 -9.61 11.10
CA LEU A 24 -14.05 -9.35 9.75
C LEU A 24 -15.13 -8.99 8.71
N ASN A 25 -16.40 -9.32 8.97
CA ASN A 25 -17.53 -9.02 8.06
C ASN A 25 -17.21 -9.39 6.59
N ILE A 26 -16.86 -10.66 6.39
CA ILE A 26 -16.41 -11.22 5.11
C ILE A 26 -17.57 -11.26 4.12
N VAL A 27 -17.30 -10.87 2.87
CA VAL A 27 -18.18 -10.91 1.72
C VAL A 27 -17.50 -11.71 0.61
N GLU A 28 -18.20 -12.68 0.03
CA GLU A 28 -17.75 -13.39 -1.17
C GLU A 28 -18.24 -12.65 -2.42
N LYS A 29 -17.31 -12.05 -3.17
CA LYS A 29 -17.59 -11.36 -4.45
C LYS A 29 -17.62 -12.34 -5.63
N GLY A 30 -16.96 -13.50 -5.49
CA GLY A 30 -16.85 -14.52 -6.52
C GLY A 30 -16.06 -15.74 -6.07
N LYS A 31 -15.75 -16.65 -7.00
CA LYS A 31 -14.97 -17.86 -6.68
C LYS A 31 -13.54 -17.47 -6.28
N ASN A 32 -13.21 -17.68 -5.00
CA ASN A 32 -11.93 -17.28 -4.38
C ASN A 32 -11.70 -15.76 -4.37
N ASP A 33 -12.77 -14.97 -4.39
CA ASP A 33 -12.71 -13.51 -4.31
C ASP A 33 -13.43 -13.07 -3.03
N LEU A 34 -12.63 -12.72 -2.03
CA LEU A 34 -13.07 -12.38 -0.67
C LEU A 34 -12.82 -10.91 -0.43
N GLN A 35 -13.71 -10.28 0.33
CA GLN A 35 -13.56 -8.91 0.80
C GLN A 35 -13.96 -8.85 2.27
N THR A 36 -13.16 -8.20 3.11
CA THR A 36 -13.46 -7.98 4.53
C THR A 36 -13.77 -6.51 4.83
N GLU A 37 -14.14 -6.21 6.08
CA GLU A 37 -14.25 -4.83 6.56
C GLU A 37 -12.91 -4.10 6.49
N ALA A 38 -11.79 -4.81 6.62
CA ALA A 38 -10.48 -4.20 6.56
C ALA A 38 -10.21 -3.62 5.16
N ASP A 39 -10.51 -4.35 4.09
CA ASP A 39 -10.36 -3.92 2.69
C ASP A 39 -11.17 -2.63 2.44
N ARG A 40 -12.46 -2.65 2.81
CA ARG A 40 -13.36 -1.51 2.63
C ARG A 40 -12.91 -0.29 3.43
N CYS A 41 -12.48 -0.47 4.68
CA CYS A 41 -12.06 0.64 5.54
C CYS A 41 -10.71 1.21 5.11
N ALA A 42 -9.74 0.36 4.75
CA ALA A 42 -8.44 0.76 4.23
C ALA A 42 -8.58 1.56 2.91
N GLN A 43 -9.41 1.09 1.97
CA GLN A 43 -9.65 1.83 0.72
C GLN A 43 -10.22 3.22 1.00
N ARG A 44 -11.26 3.31 1.85
CA ARG A 44 -11.91 4.57 2.19
C ARG A 44 -10.94 5.56 2.84
N CYS A 45 -10.07 5.07 3.71
CA CYS A 45 -8.98 5.84 4.32
C CYS A 45 -8.05 6.42 3.25
N ILE A 46 -7.50 5.57 2.38
CA ILE A 46 -6.51 5.98 1.36
C ILE A 46 -7.13 6.95 0.36
N ILE A 47 -8.24 6.57 -0.26
CA ILE A 47 -8.89 7.38 -1.32
C ILE A 47 -9.30 8.74 -0.77
N THR A 48 -9.88 8.81 0.42
CA THR A 48 -10.32 10.09 1.00
C THR A 48 -9.13 10.98 1.38
N SER A 49 -8.09 10.38 1.97
CA SER A 49 -6.87 11.11 2.36
C SER A 49 -6.15 11.72 1.16
N LEU A 50 -6.02 10.94 0.07
CA LEU A 50 -5.36 11.39 -1.15
C LEU A 50 -6.23 12.37 -1.95
N SER A 51 -7.54 12.10 -2.11
CA SER A 51 -8.46 13.00 -2.83
C SER A 51 -8.53 14.39 -2.21
N ARG A 52 -8.42 14.50 -0.87
CA ARG A 52 -8.40 15.80 -0.17
C ARG A 52 -7.14 16.62 -0.47
N GLN A 53 -6.00 15.96 -0.60
CA GLN A 53 -4.71 16.61 -0.87
C GLN A 53 -4.53 16.89 -2.36
N PHE A 54 -5.06 16.02 -3.22
CA PHE A 54 -4.85 16.02 -4.66
C PHE A 54 -6.19 15.90 -5.41
N PRO A 55 -7.02 16.95 -5.41
CA PRO A 55 -8.38 16.88 -5.97
C PRO A 55 -8.45 16.69 -7.49
N ASN A 56 -7.32 16.83 -8.20
CA ASN A 56 -7.25 16.82 -9.65
C ASN A 56 -6.55 15.57 -10.24
N ILE A 57 -6.21 14.59 -9.41
CA ILE A 57 -5.61 13.31 -9.87
C ILE A 57 -6.70 12.24 -10.00
N THR A 58 -6.42 11.21 -10.78
CA THR A 58 -7.28 10.01 -10.82
C THR A 58 -6.85 9.04 -9.73
N ILE A 59 -7.81 8.48 -8.98
CA ILE A 59 -7.56 7.43 -8.00
C ILE A 59 -8.52 6.27 -8.26
N ILE A 60 -7.97 5.07 -8.43
CA ILE A 60 -8.70 3.85 -8.73
C ILE A 60 -8.40 2.85 -7.61
N GLY A 61 -9.43 2.43 -6.91
CA GLY A 61 -9.34 1.36 -5.91
C GLY A 61 -9.85 0.04 -6.46
N GLU A 62 -9.41 -1.06 -5.88
CA GLU A 62 -9.93 -2.40 -6.18
C GLU A 62 -11.40 -2.55 -5.79
N GLU A 63 -11.80 -2.00 -4.65
CA GLU A 63 -13.13 -2.22 -4.08
C GLU A 63 -14.18 -1.26 -4.65
N GLU A 64 -15.43 -1.69 -4.62
CA GLU A 64 -16.54 -0.86 -5.07
C GLU A 64 -16.63 0.46 -4.29
N PRO A 65 -16.95 1.59 -4.96
CA PRO A 65 -17.14 2.87 -4.30
C PRO A 65 -18.23 2.79 -3.22
N SER A 66 -17.96 3.40 -2.07
CA SER A 66 -18.89 3.47 -0.94
C SER A 66 -19.26 4.91 -0.62
N SER A 67 -20.56 5.15 -0.38
CA SER A 67 -21.06 6.45 0.07
C SER A 67 -21.02 6.65 1.59
N CYS A 68 -20.44 5.70 2.34
CA CYS A 68 -20.37 5.78 3.80
C CYS A 68 -19.46 6.93 4.25
N GLU A 69 -19.82 7.63 5.32
CA GLU A 69 -19.00 8.70 5.91
C GLU A 69 -17.70 8.16 6.51
N VAL A 70 -16.57 8.72 6.07
CA VAL A 70 -15.25 8.33 6.54
C VAL A 70 -14.95 9.04 7.88
N PRO A 71 -14.67 8.30 8.96
CA PRO A 71 -14.32 8.90 10.24
C PRO A 71 -13.12 9.84 10.11
N SER A 72 -13.18 11.01 10.74
CA SER A 72 -12.16 12.05 10.62
C SER A 72 -10.77 11.58 11.05
N GLU A 73 -10.70 10.68 12.02
CA GLU A 73 -9.50 10.07 12.57
C GLU A 73 -8.81 9.08 11.62
N TRP A 74 -9.49 8.65 10.55
CA TRP A 74 -8.89 7.84 9.50
C TRP A 74 -8.20 8.70 8.44
N ILE A 75 -8.47 10.00 8.41
CA ILE A 75 -8.05 10.86 7.32
C ILE A 75 -6.72 11.49 7.66
N ILE A 76 -5.69 11.18 6.85
CA ILE A 76 -4.34 11.72 7.02
C ILE A 76 -4.06 12.72 5.91
N THR A 77 -3.57 13.89 6.30
CA THR A 77 -3.11 14.95 5.39
C THR A 77 -1.62 15.23 5.51
N GLU A 78 -0.93 14.49 6.38
CA GLU A 78 0.50 14.52 6.54
C GLU A 78 1.18 13.75 5.40
N ALA A 79 2.43 14.09 5.16
CA ALA A 79 3.30 13.44 4.18
C ALA A 79 4.57 12.94 4.86
N ASP A 80 5.06 11.80 4.40
CA ASP A 80 6.34 11.25 4.85
C ASP A 80 7.49 12.22 4.55
N GLN A 81 8.23 12.61 5.59
CA GLN A 81 9.24 13.68 5.48
C GLN A 81 10.49 13.23 4.74
N GLU A 82 10.86 11.94 4.81
CA GLU A 82 12.02 11.42 4.10
C GLU A 82 11.75 11.40 2.60
N VAL A 83 10.58 10.89 2.20
CA VAL A 83 10.16 10.85 0.79
C VAL A 83 9.93 12.25 0.22
N LEU A 84 9.43 13.19 1.03
CA LEU A 84 9.19 14.57 0.60
C LEU A 84 10.49 15.33 0.28
N GLN A 85 11.60 14.97 0.90
CA GLN A 85 12.91 15.61 0.69
C GLN A 85 13.70 15.01 -0.49
N LEU A 86 13.17 13.97 -1.15
CA LEU A 86 13.84 13.37 -2.30
C LEU A 86 13.90 14.34 -3.48
N LYS A 87 15.05 14.35 -4.15
CA LYS A 87 15.21 15.10 -5.40
C LYS A 87 14.62 14.29 -6.55
N LEU A 88 13.61 14.85 -7.22
CA LEU A 88 13.01 14.24 -8.40
C LEU A 88 13.87 14.52 -9.65
N PRO A 89 13.87 13.62 -10.64
CA PRO A 89 14.39 13.92 -11.97
C PRO A 89 13.44 14.90 -12.68
N SER A 90 13.98 15.70 -13.60
CA SER A 90 13.24 16.80 -14.26
C SER A 90 11.97 16.37 -14.98
N HIS A 91 11.87 15.12 -15.43
CA HIS A 91 10.67 14.61 -16.11
C HIS A 91 9.53 14.24 -15.15
N LEU A 92 9.79 14.21 -13.84
CA LEU A 92 8.80 14.01 -12.77
C LEU A 92 8.49 15.31 -12.01
N GLU A 93 9.14 16.41 -12.39
CA GLU A 93 8.86 17.76 -11.87
C GLU A 93 7.70 18.40 -12.65
N ASP A 94 6.90 19.23 -11.97
CA ASP A 94 5.80 20.03 -12.56
C ASP A 94 4.81 19.25 -13.44
N VAL A 95 4.57 17.99 -13.11
CA VAL A 95 3.63 17.11 -13.80
C VAL A 95 2.21 17.64 -13.65
N ASN A 96 1.46 17.64 -14.75
CA ASN A 96 0.05 18.00 -14.74
C ASN A 96 -0.76 16.97 -13.91
N PRO A 97 -1.47 17.38 -12.85
CA PRO A 97 -2.20 16.46 -11.97
C PRO A 97 -3.19 15.54 -12.71
N LYS A 98 -3.77 15.99 -13.82
CA LYS A 98 -4.74 15.21 -14.59
C LYS A 98 -4.13 13.97 -15.26
N ASP A 99 -2.81 14.00 -15.46
CA ASP A 99 -2.07 12.88 -16.06
C ASP A 99 -1.60 11.88 -14.98
N VAL A 100 -1.82 12.19 -13.69
CA VAL A 100 -1.48 11.32 -12.57
C VAL A 100 -2.64 10.37 -12.26
N CYS A 101 -2.33 9.07 -12.23
CA CYS A 101 -3.25 8.03 -11.81
C CYS A 101 -2.65 7.24 -10.64
N VAL A 102 -3.43 7.07 -9.58
CA VAL A 102 -3.07 6.26 -8.41
C VAL A 102 -3.93 5.02 -8.36
N TRP A 103 -3.30 3.84 -8.31
CA TRP A 103 -3.97 2.56 -8.14
C TRP A 103 -3.83 2.09 -6.69
N VAL A 104 -4.91 1.63 -6.09
CA VAL A 104 -4.96 1.23 -4.69
C VAL A 104 -5.50 -0.20 -4.59
N ASP A 105 -4.68 -1.09 -4.06
CA ASP A 105 -5.10 -2.36 -3.49
C ASP A 105 -5.05 -2.20 -1.97
N PRO A 106 -6.21 -2.08 -1.30
CA PRO A 106 -6.27 -1.71 0.10
C PRO A 106 -5.82 -2.83 1.05
N LEU A 107 -5.84 -4.09 0.59
CA LEU A 107 -5.47 -5.27 1.35
C LEU A 107 -5.25 -6.45 0.37
N ASP A 108 -4.01 -6.60 -0.08
CA ASP A 108 -3.57 -7.79 -0.81
C ASP A 108 -3.37 -8.94 0.17
N GLY A 109 -3.78 -10.16 -0.20
CA GLY A 109 -3.79 -11.33 0.67
C GLY A 109 -5.03 -11.47 1.54
N THR A 110 -6.22 -11.06 1.06
CA THR A 110 -7.48 -11.14 1.81
C THR A 110 -7.81 -12.56 2.26
N ALA A 111 -7.53 -13.58 1.44
CA ALA A 111 -7.76 -14.98 1.82
C ALA A 111 -6.90 -15.40 3.00
N GLU A 112 -5.61 -15.06 2.99
CA GLU A 112 -4.65 -15.29 4.07
C GLU A 112 -5.05 -14.52 5.33
N TYR A 113 -5.52 -13.27 5.18
CA TYR A 113 -6.02 -12.45 6.28
C TYR A 113 -7.19 -13.11 7.01
N THR A 114 -8.17 -13.67 6.28
CA THR A 114 -9.30 -14.40 6.89
C THR A 114 -8.89 -15.68 7.63
N GLN A 115 -7.73 -16.25 7.27
CA GLN A 115 -7.16 -17.44 7.91
C GLN A 115 -6.20 -17.11 9.07
N GLY A 116 -5.99 -15.82 9.36
CA GLY A 116 -5.03 -15.35 10.38
C GLY A 116 -3.57 -15.43 9.94
N LEU A 117 -3.30 -15.65 8.65
CA LEU A 117 -1.96 -15.67 8.06
C LEU A 117 -1.50 -14.24 7.73
N VAL A 118 -1.45 -13.40 8.75
CA VAL A 118 -1.33 -11.94 8.63
C VAL A 118 -0.01 -11.45 8.04
N GLU A 119 1.06 -12.25 8.08
CA GLU A 119 2.36 -11.91 7.50
C GLU A 119 2.31 -11.78 5.96
N HIS A 120 1.28 -12.32 5.30
CA HIS A 120 1.10 -12.23 3.84
C HIS A 120 0.36 -10.96 3.40
N VAL A 121 -0.19 -10.19 4.34
CA VAL A 121 -1.05 -9.06 4.02
C VAL A 121 -0.21 -7.84 3.68
N THR A 122 -0.54 -7.18 2.57
CA THR A 122 0.06 -5.89 2.20
C THR A 122 -0.99 -4.88 1.76
N VAL A 123 -0.65 -3.60 1.82
CA VAL A 123 -1.40 -2.49 1.22
C VAL A 123 -0.54 -1.96 0.08
N LEU A 124 -1.09 -1.92 -1.12
CA LEU A 124 -0.36 -1.51 -2.32
C LEU A 124 -0.93 -0.21 -2.86
N VAL A 125 -0.03 0.74 -3.13
CA VAL A 125 -0.36 1.97 -3.86
C VAL A 125 0.60 2.14 -5.01
N GLY A 126 0.10 2.02 -6.24
CA GLY A 126 0.86 2.32 -7.46
C GLY A 126 0.60 3.75 -7.94
N VAL A 127 1.63 4.41 -8.47
CA VAL A 127 1.51 5.73 -9.10
C VAL A 127 1.96 5.63 -10.55
N ALA A 128 1.15 6.16 -11.45
CA ALA A 128 1.42 6.26 -12.87
C ALA A 128 1.25 7.70 -13.35
N ILE A 129 2.02 8.06 -14.37
CA ILE A 129 1.90 9.32 -15.10
C ILE A 129 1.72 8.98 -16.59
N GLY A 130 0.57 9.35 -17.15
CA GLY A 130 0.16 8.87 -18.47
C GLY A 130 0.07 7.35 -18.50
N GLU A 131 0.81 6.71 -19.40
CA GLU A 131 0.86 5.25 -19.56
C GLU A 131 2.01 4.58 -18.78
N MET A 132 2.82 5.35 -18.05
CA MET A 132 4.02 4.85 -17.38
C MET A 132 3.81 4.72 -15.87
N ALA A 133 4.07 3.53 -15.31
CA ALA A 133 4.19 3.35 -13.87
C ALA A 133 5.51 3.98 -13.39
N ILE A 134 5.42 4.97 -12.51
CA ILE A 134 6.56 5.79 -12.05
C ILE A 134 7.01 5.46 -10.64
N GLY A 135 6.20 4.72 -9.88
CA GLY A 135 6.55 4.36 -8.51
C GLY A 135 5.42 3.70 -7.77
N GLY A 136 5.69 3.33 -6.53
CA GLY A 136 4.69 2.73 -5.67
C GLY A 136 5.13 2.59 -4.22
N VAL A 137 4.18 2.22 -3.38
CA VAL A 137 4.32 1.99 -1.95
C VAL A 137 3.76 0.60 -1.64
N ILE A 138 4.50 -0.16 -0.84
CA ILE A 138 4.08 -1.44 -0.28
C ILE A 138 4.16 -1.31 1.24
N HIS A 139 3.01 -1.30 1.91
CA HIS A 139 2.98 -1.34 3.37
C HIS A 139 2.60 -2.75 3.83
N GLN A 140 3.38 -3.33 4.74
CA GLN A 140 3.10 -4.62 5.35
C GLN A 140 2.70 -4.38 6.81
N PRO A 141 1.41 -4.47 7.18
CA PRO A 141 0.93 -4.11 8.51
C PRO A 141 1.47 -5.02 9.62
N TYR A 142 1.78 -6.28 9.28
CA TYR A 142 2.33 -7.30 10.16
C TYR A 142 3.68 -7.76 9.64
N TYR A 143 4.74 -7.08 10.08
CA TYR A 143 6.11 -7.44 9.73
C TYR A 143 6.85 -7.99 10.95
N ARG A 144 7.40 -9.19 10.82
CA ARG A 144 8.12 -9.86 11.90
C ARG A 144 9.60 -9.48 11.88
N ASN A 145 10.15 -9.19 13.05
CA ASN A 145 11.59 -9.09 13.23
C ASN A 145 12.17 -10.50 13.41
N ASP A 146 13.06 -10.90 12.51
CA ASP A 146 13.69 -12.23 12.52
C ASP A 146 14.53 -12.51 13.77
N GLU A 147 15.10 -11.46 14.39
CA GLU A 147 16.03 -11.62 15.52
C GLU A 147 15.32 -12.01 16.82
N ASN A 148 14.12 -11.48 17.06
CA ASN A 148 13.37 -11.67 18.29
C ASN A 148 11.98 -12.30 18.10
N SER A 149 11.59 -12.60 16.84
CA SER A 149 10.30 -13.18 16.47
C SER A 149 9.07 -12.36 16.90
N THR A 150 9.22 -11.06 17.12
CA THR A 150 8.11 -10.16 17.44
C THR A 150 7.67 -9.35 16.23
N TYR A 151 6.40 -8.94 16.18
CA TYR A 151 5.94 -7.95 15.21
C TYR A 151 6.54 -6.58 15.50
N ILE A 152 7.00 -5.90 14.46
CA ILE A 152 7.43 -4.51 14.53
C ILE A 152 6.19 -3.64 14.68
N GLU A 153 6.23 -2.69 15.62
CA GLU A 153 5.16 -1.72 15.80
C GLU A 153 4.91 -0.98 14.49
N ASN A 154 3.64 -0.91 14.08
CA ASN A 154 3.19 -0.35 12.80
C ASN A 154 3.63 -1.09 11.53
N GLY A 155 4.37 -2.20 11.62
CA GLY A 155 4.79 -2.97 10.46
C GLY A 155 5.98 -2.33 9.72
N ARG A 156 6.04 -2.47 8.40
CA ARG A 156 7.06 -1.80 7.56
C ARG A 156 6.44 -1.20 6.30
N THR A 157 7.07 -0.17 5.76
CA THR A 157 6.65 0.45 4.49
C THR A 157 7.84 0.51 3.56
N LEU A 158 7.71 -0.04 2.35
CA LEU A 158 8.66 0.10 1.27
C LEU A 158 8.11 1.09 0.25
N TRP A 159 8.99 1.81 -0.42
CA TRP A 159 8.62 2.68 -1.53
C TRP A 159 9.68 2.61 -2.64
N GLY A 160 9.26 2.90 -3.86
CA GLY A 160 10.13 3.03 -5.02
C GLY A 160 9.61 4.12 -5.95
N ILE A 161 10.54 4.86 -6.56
CA ILE A 161 10.27 5.89 -7.56
C ILE A 161 11.31 5.74 -8.68
N ASP A 162 10.83 5.62 -9.92
CA ASP A 162 11.67 5.49 -11.11
C ASP A 162 12.60 6.71 -11.26
N GLY A 163 13.85 6.46 -11.62
CA GLY A 163 14.89 7.48 -11.70
C GLY A 163 15.35 8.10 -10.37
N VAL A 164 14.74 7.76 -9.22
CA VAL A 164 15.14 8.25 -7.89
C VAL A 164 15.75 7.13 -7.04
N GLY A 165 15.05 5.99 -6.94
CA GLY A 165 15.48 4.86 -6.12
C GLY A 165 14.35 4.28 -5.27
N PHE A 166 14.72 3.58 -4.21
CA PHE A 166 13.79 2.90 -3.30
C PHE A 166 14.26 3.07 -1.85
N GLY A 167 13.34 2.87 -0.91
CA GLY A 167 13.62 2.99 0.51
C GLY A 167 12.62 2.27 1.40
N GLY A 168 12.72 2.53 2.71
CA GLY A 168 11.87 1.90 3.72
C GLY A 168 12.42 0.58 4.30
N PHE A 169 13.67 0.25 3.98
CA PHE A 169 14.38 -0.89 4.56
C PHE A 169 15.90 -0.66 4.56
N ALA A 170 16.60 -1.39 5.42
CA ALA A 170 18.06 -1.44 5.41
C ALA A 170 18.54 -2.47 4.37
N PRO A 171 19.24 -2.07 3.29
CA PRO A 171 19.74 -3.00 2.30
C PRO A 171 20.77 -3.95 2.92
N LYS A 172 20.61 -5.26 2.68
CA LYS A 172 21.61 -6.28 3.05
C LYS A 172 22.27 -6.80 1.78
N PRO A 173 23.60 -6.75 1.65
CA PRO A 173 24.28 -7.33 0.50
C PRO A 173 24.06 -8.84 0.45
N PRO A 174 24.15 -9.47 -0.74
CA PRO A 174 24.16 -10.91 -0.83
C PRO A 174 25.35 -11.47 -0.01
N PRO A 175 25.22 -12.67 0.59
CA PRO A 175 26.34 -13.32 1.28
C PRO A 175 27.58 -13.42 0.37
N GLU A 176 28.77 -13.33 0.96
CA GLU A 176 30.02 -13.36 0.21
C GLU A 176 30.12 -14.60 -0.70
N GLY A 177 30.52 -14.38 -1.96
CA GLY A 177 30.60 -15.44 -2.97
C GLY A 177 29.26 -15.99 -3.47
N ARG A 178 28.12 -15.45 -3.01
CA ARG A 178 26.78 -15.87 -3.46
C ARG A 178 26.10 -14.79 -4.30
N ARG A 179 25.13 -15.22 -5.12
CA ARG A 179 24.24 -14.35 -5.88
C ARG A 179 22.80 -14.61 -5.44
N ILE A 180 22.00 -13.57 -5.35
CA ILE A 180 20.55 -13.70 -5.22
C ILE A 180 19.98 -13.76 -6.64
N ILE A 181 19.25 -14.83 -6.95
CA ILE A 181 18.54 -14.99 -8.22
C ILE A 181 17.07 -14.97 -7.87
N THR A 182 16.37 -13.91 -8.26
CA THR A 182 14.92 -13.85 -8.22
C THR A 182 14.38 -14.37 -9.54
N THR A 183 13.51 -15.37 -9.48
CA THR A 183 12.74 -15.85 -10.64
C THR A 183 11.28 -15.50 -10.41
N THR A 184 10.61 -14.99 -11.43
CA THR A 184 9.16 -14.78 -11.39
C THR A 184 8.47 -16.04 -11.91
N ARG A 185 7.39 -16.48 -11.25
CA ARG A 185 6.44 -17.42 -11.83
C ARG A 185 5.29 -16.60 -12.41
N TYR A 186 5.23 -16.51 -13.73
CA TYR A 186 3.98 -16.14 -14.40
C TYR A 186 3.07 -17.37 -14.38
N SER A 187 1.95 -17.31 -13.67
CA SER A 187 0.85 -18.25 -13.94
C SER A 187 -0.01 -17.63 -15.03
N GLU A 188 0.26 -17.98 -16.28
CA GLU A 188 -0.73 -17.79 -17.35
C GLU A 188 -1.91 -18.71 -17.03
N ARG A 189 -3.00 -18.16 -16.49
CA ARG A 189 -4.29 -18.84 -16.53
C ARG A 189 -4.87 -18.61 -17.92
N PHE A 190 -4.69 -19.60 -18.80
CA PHE A 190 -5.47 -19.77 -20.03
C PHE A 190 -6.89 -20.25 -19.70
#